data_AF-A0A975NDL9-F1
#
_entry.id   AF-A0A975NDL9-F1
#
_cell.length_a   1.000
_cell.length_b   1.000
_cell.length_c   1.000
_cell.angle_alpha   90.00
_cell.angle_beta   90.00
_cell.angle_gamma   90.00
#
_symmetry.space_group_name_H-M   'P 1'
#
loop_
_entity.id
_entity.type
_entity.pdbx_description
1 polymer ?
#
loop_
_entity_poly.entity_id
_entity_poly.type
_entity_poly.pdbx_seq_one_letter_code
_entity_poly.pdbx_strand_id
1 'polypeptide(L)'
;MYHWGDIDAGGLRIAAHLEDTFETAIRLHQMEHELALTLGSPLQSSKGLEKLARPGQIGQLACWLRGGGAKMLEQEELDPKTPIFAALVHDQS
;
A
#
# COMPACT_ATOMS: atom_id res chain seq x y z
N MET A 1 -0.92 -9.72 -8.20
CA MET A 1 -0.50 -8.47 -8.88
C MET A 1 0.06 -7.52 -7.81
N TYR A 2 1.01 -6.66 -8.16
CA TYR A 2 1.54 -5.65 -7.24
C TYR A 2 1.00 -4.26 -7.60
N HIS A 3 0.74 -3.44 -6.58
CA HIS A 3 0.42 -2.02 -6.72
C HIS A 3 1.45 -1.21 -5.94
N TRP A 4 1.95 -0.15 -6.56
CA TRP A 4 2.80 0.84 -5.94
C TRP A 4 2.20 2.21 -6.25
N GLY A 5 2.05 3.03 -5.23
CA GLY A 5 1.44 4.35 -5.29
C GLY A 5 1.61 5.03 -3.95
N ASP A 6 0.96 6.19 -3.79
CA ASP A 6 1.11 6.99 -2.59
C ASP A 6 0.49 6.30 -1.37
N ILE A 7 1.12 6.47 -0.20
CA ILE A 7 0.58 5.99 1.08
C ILE A 7 -0.47 6.99 1.57
N ASP A 8 -1.61 7.00 0.89
CA ASP A 8 -2.72 7.90 1.18
C ASP A 8 -4.09 7.28 0.77
N ALA A 9 -5.16 8.07 0.87
CA ALA A 9 -6.49 7.62 0.48
C ALA A 9 -6.64 7.44 -1.05
N GLY A 10 -5.85 8.13 -1.87
CA GLY A 10 -5.84 8.02 -3.33
C GLY A 10 -5.20 6.71 -3.80
N GLY A 11 -3.97 6.45 -3.38
CA GLY A 11 -3.23 5.24 -3.71
C GLY A 11 -3.98 3.97 -3.30
N LEU A 12 -4.60 3.97 -2.12
CA LEU A 12 -5.41 2.83 -1.68
C LEU A 12 -6.74 2.66 -2.44
N ARG A 13 -7.36 3.73 -2.95
CA ARG A 13 -8.55 3.62 -3.80
C ARG A 13 -8.22 2.95 -5.13
N ILE A 14 -7.05 3.24 -5.70
CA ILE A 14 -6.57 2.59 -6.92
C ILE A 14 -6.34 1.11 -6.65
N ALA A 15 -5.63 0.76 -5.56
CA ALA A 15 -5.41 -0.63 -5.16
C ALA A 15 -6.73 -1.40 -5.00
N ALA A 16 -7.71 -0.81 -4.30
CA ALA A 16 -9.01 -1.44 -4.07
C ALA A 16 -9.76 -1.65 -5.39
N HIS A 17 -9.74 -0.66 -6.28
CA HIS A 17 -10.36 -0.77 -7.61
C HIS A 17 -9.73 -1.87 -8.45
N LEU A 18 -8.39 -2.01 -8.43
CA LEU A 18 -7.69 -3.09 -9.12
C LEU A 18 -8.06 -4.47 -8.55
N GLU A 19 -8.10 -4.59 -7.22
CA GLU A 19 -8.49 -5.84 -6.55
C GLU A 19 -9.92 -6.26 -6.91
N ASP A 20 -10.85 -5.31 -6.93
CA ASP A 20 -12.26 -5.56 -7.29
C ASP A 20 -12.42 -5.87 -8.79
N THR A 21 -11.67 -5.20 -9.66
CA THR A 21 -11.77 -5.36 -11.12
C THR A 21 -11.19 -6.68 -11.62
N PHE A 22 -10.09 -7.13 -11.02
CA PHE A 22 -9.40 -8.36 -11.42
C PHE A 22 -9.76 -9.57 -10.55
N GLU A 23 -10.62 -9.38 -9.55
CA GLU A 23 -11.02 -10.41 -8.58
C GLU A 23 -9.81 -11.14 -7.99
N THR A 24 -8.73 -10.40 -7.74
CA THR A 24 -7.45 -10.95 -7.30
C THR A 24 -6.80 -10.06 -6.25
N ALA A 25 -6.24 -10.67 -5.22
CA ALA A 25 -5.58 -9.93 -4.15
C ALA A 25 -4.42 -9.08 -4.71
N ILE A 26 -4.46 -7.79 -4.39
CA ILE A 26 -3.37 -6.86 -4.71
C ILE A 26 -2.36 -6.86 -3.57
N ARG A 27 -1.09 -7.00 -3.93
CA ARG A 27 0.03 -6.83 -3.00
C ARG A 27 0.52 -5.39 -3.08
N LEU A 28 0.45 -4.68 -1.96
CA LEU A 28 1.00 -3.34 -1.84
C LEU A 28 2.53 -3.42 -1.75
N HIS A 29 3.23 -2.81 -2.70
CA HIS A 29 4.69 -2.83 -2.79
C HIS A 29 5.24 -1.47 -2.37
N GLN A 30 6.18 -1.42 -1.41
CA GLN A 30 6.74 -0.16 -0.89
C GLN A 30 5.67 0.82 -0.36
N MET A 31 4.60 0.28 0.23
CA MET A 31 3.48 1.02 0.82
C MET A 31 3.22 0.58 2.27
N GLU A 32 4.29 0.32 3.02
CA GLU A 32 4.24 -0.06 4.43
C GLU A 32 4.18 1.17 5.33
N HIS A 33 3.44 1.09 6.44
CA HIS A 33 3.28 2.22 7.34
C HIS A 33 4.60 2.65 8.01
N GLU A 34 5.54 1.73 8.18
CA GLU A 34 6.88 1.98 8.69
C GLU A 34 7.68 2.90 7.76
N LEU A 35 7.49 2.79 6.43
CA LEU A 35 8.09 3.73 5.49
C LEU A 35 7.49 5.13 5.66
N ALA A 36 6.16 5.23 5.74
CA ALA A 36 5.48 6.51 5.97
C ALA A 36 5.89 7.15 7.30
N LEU A 37 6.05 6.37 8.37
CA LEU A 37 6.52 6.87 9.66
C LEU A 37 7.92 7.50 9.57
N THR A 38 8.81 6.83 8.83
CA THR A 38 10.22 7.18 8.73
C THR A 38 10.47 8.37 7.80
N LEU A 39 9.86 8.34 6.61
CA LEU A 39 10.18 9.25 5.51
C LEU A 39 9.04 10.24 5.20
N GLY A 40 7.82 9.90 5.62
CA GLY A 40 6.63 10.63 5.25
C GLY A 40 6.39 11.92 6.03
N SER A 41 5.35 12.62 5.61
CA SER A 41 4.84 13.86 6.19
C SER A 41 3.47 13.64 6.87
N PRO A 42 3.01 14.53 7.76
CA PRO A 42 1.69 14.38 8.38
C PRO A 42 0.58 14.17 7.35
N LEU A 43 -0.29 13.20 7.59
CA LEU A 43 -1.41 12.92 6.69
C LEU A 43 -2.32 14.15 6.58
N GLN A 44 -2.49 14.66 5.36
CA GLN A 44 -3.27 15.87 5.12
C GLN A 44 -4.79 15.64 5.23
N SER A 45 -5.26 14.43 4.89
CA SER A 45 -6.69 14.10 4.92
C SER A 45 -6.90 12.59 5.04
N SER A 46 -7.83 12.20 5.91
CA SER A 46 -8.30 10.81 6.06
C SER A 46 -9.64 10.56 5.36
N LYS A 47 -10.16 11.53 4.61
CA LYS A 47 -11.48 11.46 3.96
C LYS A 47 -11.54 10.31 2.95
N GLY A 48 -12.55 9.44 3.09
CA GLY A 48 -12.80 8.33 2.19
C GLY A 48 -12.13 7.02 2.61
N LEU A 49 -11.23 7.05 3.59
CA LEU A 49 -10.61 5.83 4.13
C LEU A 49 -11.62 4.92 4.82
N GLU A 50 -12.73 5.46 5.33
CA GLU A 50 -13.82 4.67 5.92
C GLU A 50 -14.47 3.70 4.93
N LYS A 51 -14.41 4.01 3.63
CA LYS A 51 -14.94 3.16 2.55
C LYS A 51 -14.00 2.04 2.13
N LEU A 52 -12.76 2.06 2.63
CA LEU A 52 -11.71 1.08 2.33
C LEU A 52 -11.57 0.03 3.44
N ALA A 53 -12.56 -0.06 4.35
CA ALA A 53 -12.60 -1.09 5.38
C ALA A 53 -12.86 -2.47 4.73
N ARG A 54 -11.79 -3.23 4.48
CA ARG A 54 -11.82 -4.58 3.91
C ARG A 54 -10.72 -5.48 4.50
N PRO A 55 -10.75 -6.80 4.28
CA PRO A 55 -9.63 -7.68 4.64
C PRO A 55 -8.35 -7.34 3.85
N GLY A 56 -7.22 -7.85 4.31
CA GLY A 56 -5.94 -7.76 3.58
C GLY A 56 -5.19 -6.44 3.75
N GLN A 57 -4.14 -6.25 2.94
CA GLN A 57 -3.18 -5.15 3.08
C GLN A 57 -3.83 -3.77 2.91
N ILE A 58 -4.77 -3.63 1.97
CA ILE A 58 -5.48 -2.37 1.70
C ILE A 58 -6.24 -1.90 2.95
N GLY A 59 -7.05 -2.78 3.56
CA GLY A 59 -7.82 -2.40 4.73
C GLY A 59 -6.96 -2.22 5.98
N GLN A 60 -5.86 -2.98 6.12
CA GLN A 60 -4.89 -2.77 7.19
C GLN A 60 -4.24 -1.38 7.10
N LEU A 61 -3.77 -0.98 5.92
CA LEU A 61 -3.17 0.34 5.73
C LEU A 61 -4.20 1.47 5.86
N ALA A 62 -5.43 1.27 5.35
CA ALA A 62 -6.52 2.22 5.53
C ALA A 62 -6.90 2.40 7.01
N CYS A 63 -6.90 1.31 7.79
CA CYS A 63 -7.13 1.37 9.23
C CYS A 63 -6.04 2.17 9.94
N TRP A 64 -4.77 1.94 9.58
CA TRP A 64 -3.65 2.70 10.13
C TRP A 64 -3.70 4.19 9.77
N LEU A 65 -3.99 4.53 8.51
CA LEU A 65 -4.12 5.92 8.05
C LEU A 65 -5.27 6.69 8.74
N ARG A 66 -6.27 5.98 9.27
CA ARG A 66 -7.33 6.59 10.09
C ARG A 66 -6.94 6.80 11.55
N GLY A 67 -5.82 6.22 11.99
CA GLY A 67 -5.27 6.38 13.32
C GLY A 67 -4.66 7.76 13.56
N GLY A 68 -4.52 8.13 14.83
CA GLY A 68 -3.82 9.35 15.21
C GLY A 68 -2.33 9.28 14.88
N GLY A 69 -1.77 10.35 14.32
CA GLY A 69 -0.34 10.43 14.01
C GLY A 69 0.08 9.68 12.73
N ALA A 70 -0.88 9.23 11.91
CA ALA A 70 -0.59 8.69 10.60
C ALA A 70 0.12 9.72 9.71
N LYS A 71 0.99 9.20 8.84
CA LYS A 71 1.73 9.97 7.86
C LYS A 71 1.39 9.49 6.45
N MET A 72 1.46 10.41 5.50
CA MET A 72 1.46 10.08 4.08
C MET A 72 2.88 10.04 3.55
N LEU A 73 3.07 9.35 2.43
CA LEU A 73 4.34 9.29 1.72
C LEU A 73 4.02 9.23 0.23
N GLU A 74 4.57 10.17 -0.54
CA GLU A 74 4.41 10.15 -2.00
C GLU A 74 5.33 9.08 -2.58
N GLN A 75 4.88 8.40 -3.64
CA GLN A 75 5.69 7.35 -4.26
C GLN A 75 7.05 7.87 -4.74
N GLU A 76 7.08 9.11 -5.25
CA GLU A 76 8.25 9.78 -5.82
C GLU A 76 9.34 10.12 -4.79
N GLU A 77 9.03 10.04 -3.49
CA GLU A 77 10.00 10.26 -2.41
C GLU A 77 10.90 9.03 -2.15
N LEU A 78 10.61 7.90 -2.80
CA LEU A 78 11.35 6.66 -2.65
C LEU A 78 12.22 6.35 -3.86
N ASP A 79 13.41 5.81 -3.60
CA ASP A 79 14.18 5.11 -4.63
C ASP A 79 13.47 3.78 -4.97
N PRO A 80 12.98 3.60 -6.21
CA PRO A 80 12.22 2.41 -6.61
C PRO A 80 13.03 1.14 -6.45
N LYS A 81 12.45 0.14 -5.78
CA LYS A 81 12.99 -1.23 -5.77
C LYS A 81 12.10 -2.12 -6.59
N THR A 82 12.70 -2.96 -7.44
CA THR A 82 11.94 -3.97 -8.16
C THR A 82 11.32 -4.95 -7.15
N PRO A 83 10.04 -5.32 -7.28
CA PRO A 83 9.46 -6.40 -6.49
C PRO A 83 10.29 -7.68 -6.67
N ILE A 84 10.80 -8.24 -5.57
CA ILE A 84 11.55 -9.50 -5.65
C ILE A 84 10.55 -10.61 -5.93
N PHE A 85 10.61 -11.17 -7.14
CA PHE A 85 9.98 -12.45 -7.42
C PHE A 85 10.79 -13.49 -6.66
N ALA A 86 10.16 -14.24 -5.75
CA ALA A 86 10.76 -15.47 -5.25
C ALA A 86 10.92 -16.39 -6.46
N ALA A 87 12.09 -16.35 -7.10
CA ALA A 87 12.48 -17.35 -8.06
C ALA A 87 12.38 -18.68 -7.32
N LEU A 88 11.53 -19.56 -7.83
CA LEU A 88 11.40 -20.92 -7.33
C LEU A 88 12.80 -21.50 -7.22
N VAL A 89 13.26 -21.74 -5.99
CA VAL A 89 14.37 -22.63 -5.69
C VAL A 89 13.91 -24.06 -6.01
N HIS A 90 13.76 -24.34 -7.30
CA HIS A 90 13.86 -25.68 -7.84
C HIS A 90 15.18 -25.76 -8.58
N ASP A 91 16.25 -25.91 -7.81
CA ASP A 91 17.42 -26.63 -8.32
C ASP A 91 17.34 -28.03 -7.72
N GLN A 92 16.86 -28.97 -8.53
CA GLN A 92 17.13 -30.38 -8.32
C GLN A 92 18.51 -30.66 -8.91
N SER A 93 19.45 -31.12 -8.09
CA SER A 93 20.57 -31.98 -8.47
C SER A 93 21.12 -32.66 -7.21
#